data_AF-A0A6B3D0W8-F1
#
_entry.id   AF-A0A6B3D0W8-F1
#
_cell.length_a   1.000
_cell.length_b   1.000
_cell.length_c   1.000
_cell.angle_alpha   90.00
_cell.angle_beta   90.00
_cell.angle_gamma   90.00
#
_symmetry.space_group_name_H-M   'P 1'
#
loop_
_entity.id
_entity.type
_entity.pdbx_description
1 polymer ?
#
loop_
_entity_poly.entity_id
_entity_poly.type
_entity_poly.pdbx_seq_one_letter_code
_entity_poly.pdbx_strand_id
1 'polypeptide(L)'
;ELGVLDEDLAGAIQEAAAEVAEGKWDEHFPVDVFQTGSGTSSNMNTNEVIATLAGERLGRDVHPNDHVNASQSSNDVFPSSIHIAATAAV
;
A
#
# COMPACT_ATOMS: atom_id res chain seq x y z
N GLU A 1 13.18 9.06 -6.92
CA GLU A 1 13.60 10.48 -6.72
C GLU A 1 14.60 10.67 -5.58
N LEU A 2 14.37 10.14 -4.37
CA LEU A 2 15.28 10.31 -3.21
C LEU A 2 16.33 9.19 -3.02
N GLY A 3 16.34 8.18 -3.89
CA GLY A 3 17.27 7.04 -3.80
C GLY A 3 17.00 6.08 -2.63
N VAL A 4 15.80 6.11 -2.05
CA VAL A 4 15.39 5.21 -0.95
C VAL A 4 15.07 3.80 -1.47
N LEU A 5 14.54 3.70 -2.69
CA LEU A 5 14.19 2.45 -3.36
C LEU A 5 14.92 2.37 -4.70
N ASP A 6 15.30 1.15 -5.08
CA ASP A 6 15.79 0.85 -6.43
C ASP A 6 14.70 1.17 -7.47
N GLU A 7 15.09 1.63 -8.66
CA GLU A 7 14.15 2.12 -9.68
C GLU A 7 13.20 1.04 -10.18
N ASP A 8 13.69 -0.19 -10.37
CA ASP A 8 12.88 -1.33 -10.82
C ASP A 8 11.84 -1.75 -9.77
N LEU A 9 12.24 -1.75 -8.50
CA LEU A 9 11.37 -2.03 -7.36
C LEU A 9 10.32 -0.94 -7.19
N ALA A 10 10.70 0.33 -7.31
CA ALA A 10 9.75 1.45 -7.26
C ALA A 10 8.72 1.38 -8.39
N GLY A 11 9.16 1.03 -9.61
CA GLY A 11 8.26 0.82 -10.76
C GLY A 11 7.25 -0.31 -10.52
N ALA A 12 7.71 -1.46 -10.02
CA ALA A 12 6.83 -2.59 -9.72
C ALA A 12 5.79 -2.25 -8.64
N ILE A 13 6.19 -1.55 -7.58
CA ILE A 13 5.29 -1.07 -6.52
C ILE A 13 4.26 -0.09 -7.09
N GLN A 14 4.68 0.84 -7.94
CA GLN A 14 3.79 1.83 -8.55
C GLN A 14 2.71 1.16 -9.42
N GLU A 15 3.11 0.21 -10.26
CA GLU A 15 2.14 -0.53 -11.08
C GLU A 15 1.18 -1.35 -10.20
N ALA A 16 1.66 -1.95 -9.11
CA ALA A 16 0.83 -2.75 -8.22
C ALA A 16 -0.18 -1.87 -7.47
N ALA A 17 0.27 -0.73 -6.96
CA ALA A 17 -0.58 0.27 -6.32
C ALA A 17 -1.65 0.82 -7.29
N ALA A 18 -1.31 1.01 -8.57
CA ALA A 18 -2.27 1.47 -9.58
C ALA A 18 -3.41 0.45 -9.79
N GLU A 19 -3.10 -0.84 -9.88
CA GLU A 19 -4.14 -1.88 -10.01
C GLU A 19 -5.03 -1.98 -8.77
N VAL A 20 -4.45 -1.85 -7.57
CA VAL A 20 -5.20 -1.77 -6.32
C VAL A 20 -6.13 -0.55 -6.33
N ALA A 21 -5.64 0.61 -6.74
CA ALA A 21 -6.45 1.83 -6.84
C ALA A 21 -7.58 1.75 -7.89
N GLU A 22 -7.42 0.91 -8.92
CA GLU A 22 -8.45 0.60 -9.91
C GLU A 22 -9.53 -0.40 -9.41
N GLY A 23 -9.38 -0.92 -8.19
CA GLY A 23 -10.33 -1.86 -7.58
C GLY A 23 -10.21 -3.30 -8.08
N LYS A 24 -9.13 -3.65 -8.77
CA LYS A 24 -8.93 -5.00 -9.33
C LYS A 24 -8.79 -6.09 -8.27
N TRP A 25 -8.38 -5.69 -7.06
CA TRP A 25 -7.94 -6.58 -5.99
C TRP A 25 -8.74 -6.40 -4.69
N ASP A 26 -9.93 -5.79 -4.75
CA ASP A 26 -10.74 -5.43 -3.58
C ASP A 26 -11.04 -6.62 -2.65
N GLU A 27 -11.14 -7.84 -3.19
CA GLU A 27 -11.35 -9.06 -2.40
C GLU A 27 -10.21 -9.38 -1.42
N HIS A 28 -9.01 -8.80 -1.64
CA HIS A 28 -7.84 -8.99 -0.78
C HIS A 28 -7.75 -7.98 0.37
N PHE A 29 -8.80 -7.19 0.60
CA PHE A 29 -8.90 -6.24 1.71
C PHE A 29 -10.00 -6.61 2.71
N PRO A 30 -9.91 -7.78 3.38
CA PRO A 30 -10.97 -8.28 4.26
C PRO A 30 -11.00 -7.62 5.66
N VAL A 31 -10.09 -6.69 5.94
CA VAL A 31 -9.98 -6.05 7.27
C VAL A 31 -11.24 -5.25 7.59
N ASP A 32 -11.86 -5.57 8.72
CA ASP A 32 -13.07 -4.90 9.20
C ASP A 32 -12.81 -3.43 9.59
N VAL A 33 -13.84 -2.61 9.49
CA VAL A 33 -13.81 -1.19 9.91
C VAL A 33 -13.54 -1.06 11.41
N PHE A 34 -13.98 -2.02 12.24
CA PHE A 34 -13.79 -2.05 13.70
C PHE A 34 -12.42 -2.62 14.13
N GLN A 35 -11.35 -2.24 13.43
CA GLN A 35 -9.97 -2.57 13.76
C GLN A 35 -9.35 -1.60 14.79
N THR A 36 -8.04 -1.72 15.04
CA THR A 36 -7.28 -0.73 15.83
C THR A 36 -7.47 0.70 15.31
N GLY A 37 -7.67 1.67 16.20
CA GLY A 37 -7.96 3.05 15.84
C GLY A 37 -6.85 3.78 15.05
N SER A 38 -5.62 3.26 15.08
CA SER A 38 -4.50 3.77 14.28
C SER A 38 -4.55 3.35 12.80
N GLY A 39 -5.48 2.46 12.42
CA GLY A 39 -5.57 1.93 11.05
C GLY A 39 -4.39 1.04 10.63
N THR A 40 -3.60 0.56 11.59
CA THR A 40 -2.40 -0.25 11.31
C THR A 40 -2.72 -1.52 10.53
N SER A 41 -3.85 -2.18 10.79
CA SER A 41 -4.23 -3.40 10.09
C SER A 41 -4.55 -3.13 8.63
N SER A 42 -5.31 -2.08 8.31
CA SER A 42 -5.53 -1.67 6.92
C SER A 42 -4.25 -1.21 6.23
N ASN A 43 -3.39 -0.46 6.92
CA ASN A 43 -2.10 -0.04 6.36
C ASN A 43 -1.23 -1.25 5.98
N MET A 44 -1.10 -2.21 6.89
CA MET A 44 -0.35 -3.44 6.62
C MET A 44 -0.99 -4.30 5.55
N ASN A 45 -2.31 -4.43 5.53
CA ASN A 45 -3.00 -5.18 4.48
C ASN A 45 -2.70 -4.59 3.09
N THR A 46 -2.73 -3.27 2.94
CA THR A 46 -2.34 -2.60 1.70
C THR A 46 -0.88 -2.87 1.34
N ASN A 47 0.02 -2.75 2.32
CA ASN A 47 1.43 -3.01 2.09
C ASN A 47 1.70 -4.44 1.63
N GLU A 48 1.07 -5.43 2.25
CA GLU A 48 1.22 -6.86 1.94
C GLU A 48 0.67 -7.22 0.56
N VAL A 49 -0.50 -6.69 0.19
CA VAL A 49 -1.09 -6.90 -1.15
C VAL A 49 -0.18 -6.29 -2.22
N ILE A 50 0.25 -5.04 -2.06
CA ILE A 50 1.13 -4.37 -3.02
C ILE A 50 2.48 -5.08 -3.11
N ALA A 51 3.07 -5.47 -1.97
CA ALA A 51 4.32 -6.21 -1.90
C ALA A 51 4.25 -7.53 -2.67
N THR A 52 3.18 -8.30 -2.48
CA THR A 52 2.97 -9.58 -3.16
C THR A 52 2.90 -9.39 -4.67
N LEU A 53 2.07 -8.46 -5.14
CA LEU A 53 1.89 -8.16 -6.57
C LEU A 53 3.18 -7.64 -7.21
N ALA A 54 3.88 -6.73 -6.54
CA ALA A 54 5.15 -6.19 -7.02
C ALA A 54 6.22 -7.29 -7.09
N GLY A 55 6.29 -8.16 -6.09
CA GLY A 55 7.25 -9.26 -6.05
C GLY A 55 7.04 -10.30 -7.14
N GLU A 56 5.78 -10.65 -7.43
CA GLU A 56 5.43 -11.54 -8.54
C GLU A 56 5.89 -11.00 -9.89
N ARG A 57 5.73 -9.69 -10.12
CA ARG A 57 6.16 -9.05 -11.37
C ARG A 57 7.66 -8.94 -11.50
N LEU A 58 8.34 -8.58 -10.41
CA LEU A 58 9.78 -8.38 -10.39
C LEU A 58 10.55 -9.71 -10.39
N GLY A 59 9.90 -10.80 -10.00
CA GLY A 59 10.52 -12.12 -9.84
C GLY A 59 11.47 -12.20 -8.63
N ARG A 60 11.35 -11.26 -7.68
CA ARG A 60 12.10 -11.23 -6.42
C ARG A 60 11.24 -10.67 -5.29
N ASP A 61 11.63 -10.98 -4.06
CA ASP A 61 10.89 -10.55 -2.87
C ASP A 61 10.83 -9.02 -2.71
N VAL A 62 9.67 -8.51 -2.33
CA VAL A 62 9.42 -7.10 -2.02
C VAL A 62 8.88 -7.05 -0.60
N HIS A 63 9.68 -6.57 0.35
CA HIS A 63 9.27 -6.53 1.75
C HIS A 63 8.21 -5.43 2.02
N PRO A 64 7.08 -5.75 2.68
CA PRO A 64 5.98 -4.80 2.86
C PRO A 64 6.35 -3.59 3.73
N ASN A 65 7.23 -3.74 4.73
CA ASN A 65 7.64 -2.62 5.58
C ASN A 65 8.80 -1.82 4.96
N ASP A 66 9.92 -2.49 4.75
CA ASP A 66 11.17 -1.87 4.26
C ASP A 66 11.06 -1.26 2.86
N HIS A 67 10.16 -1.75 2.01
CA HIS A 67 10.01 -1.28 0.63
C HIS A 67 8.70 -0.53 0.38
N VAL A 68 7.55 -1.18 0.61
CA VAL A 68 6.25 -0.54 0.31
C VAL A 68 5.95 0.59 1.30
N ASN A 69 6.21 0.35 2.58
CA ASN A 69 6.02 1.32 3.66
C ASN A 69 7.28 2.15 3.95
N ALA A 70 8.22 2.23 2.99
CA ALA A 70 9.48 2.94 3.18
C ALA A 70 9.22 4.43 3.47
N SER A 71 9.79 4.94 4.57
CA SER A 71 9.62 6.33 5.04
C SER A 71 8.19 6.70 5.50
N GLN A 72 7.35 5.71 5.78
CA GLN A 72 5.95 5.90 6.17
C GLN A 72 5.63 5.29 7.54
N SER A 73 4.53 5.72 8.15
CA SER A 73 3.89 5.09 9.30
C SER A 73 2.38 4.95 9.05
N SER A 74 1.70 4.04 9.77
CA SER A 74 0.24 4.04 9.74
C SER A 74 -0.33 5.36 10.29
N ASN A 75 0.41 6.03 11.18
CA ASN A 75 -0.04 7.24 11.86
C ASN A 75 -0.08 8.49 10.96
N ASP A 76 0.60 8.49 9.82
CA ASP A 76 0.52 9.54 8.79
C ASP A 76 -0.21 9.06 7.54
N VAL A 77 0.01 7.82 7.09
CA VAL A 77 -0.63 7.28 5.87
C VAL A 77 -2.13 7.09 6.04
N PHE A 78 -2.58 6.48 7.13
CA PHE A 78 -4.00 6.17 7.32
C PHE A 78 -4.89 7.42 7.46
N PRO A 79 -4.55 8.45 8.27
CA PRO A 79 -5.33 9.67 8.26
C PRO A 79 -5.28 10.40 6.91
N SER A 80 -4.14 10.38 6.20
CA SER A 80 -4.03 10.98 4.87
C SER A 80 -4.95 10.31 3.85
N SER A 81 -5.01 8.98 3.84
CA SER A 81 -5.89 8.23 2.92
C SER A 81 -7.37 8.48 3.23
N ILE A 82 -7.75 8.58 4.51
CA ILE A 82 -9.11 8.99 4.92
C ILE A 82 -9.46 10.37 4.36
N HIS A 83 -8.56 11.35 4.48
CA HIS A 83 -8.80 12.70 3.95
C HIS A 83 -8.98 12.69 2.42
N ILE A 84 -8.17 11.93 1.69
CA ILE A 84 -8.31 11.76 0.23
C ILE A 84 -9.65 11.12 -0.11
N ALA A 85 -10.01 10.02 0.55
CA ALA A 85 -11.25 9.30 0.30
C ALA A 85 -12.49 10.17 0.59
N ALA A 86 -12.49 10.89 1.72
CA ALA A 86 -13.57 11.82 2.07
C ALA A 86 -13.71 12.97 1.07
N THR A 87 -12.59 13.47 0.54
CA THR A 87 -12.58 14.54 -0.47
C THR A 87 -13.03 14.04 -1.85
N ALA A 88 -12.73 12.79 -2.21
CA ALA A 88 -13.16 12.19 -3.47
C ALA A 88 -14.64 11.79 -3.48
N ALA A 89 -15.28 11.68 -2.31
CA ALA A 89 -16.67 11.27 -2.17
C ALA A 89 -17.69 12.42 -2.32
N VAL A 90 -17.24 13.67 -2.47
CA VAL A 90 -18.08 14.87 -2.68
C VAL A 90 -18.04 15.35 -4.13
#